data_AF-A0A7S4N3D5-F1
#
_entry.id   AF-A0A7S4N3D5-F1
#
_cell.length_a   1.000
_cell.length_b   1.000
_cell.length_c   1.000
_cell.angle_alpha   90.00
_cell.angle_beta   90.00
_cell.angle_gamma   90.00
#
_symmetry.space_group_name_H-M   'P 1'
#
loop_
_entity.id
_entity.type
_entity.pdbx_description
1 polymer ?
#
loop_
_entity_poly.entity_id
_entity_poly.type
_entity_poly.pdbx_seq_one_letter_code
_entity_poly.pdbx_strand_id
1 'polypeptide(L)'
;EVELHLRLLIVHEIRRLCTQIWPRCVVKTFGSMETHLILPKSDIDVCVLNIPDDVYKAMEILAKHIDKQCLSEYGSLRIIDNAKVPIVKFLYRGTLYSVDICINSEDGLMNTATLRELLDMYPMAYPLTMVVKMYLYLRKLHEPYHGGLGSYATCLLVMSFLQNHPYRGMQYSDRTKVSAGILLADFFRYIGFYFNFMNVGIDLIDGGECFRKDERDSRGLLIEDPASYDNNAASAARHFASITKAFESAYMLLMTEDQTVLKKITNSTPQRFLNRCIR
;
A
#
# COMPACT_ATOMS: atom_id res chain seq x y z
N GLU A 1 11.30 -15.29 -4.33
CA GLU A 1 10.74 -16.25 -5.31
C GLU A 1 9.74 -17.22 -4.68
N VAL A 2 10.14 -18.03 -3.68
CA VAL A 2 9.25 -19.01 -3.00
C VAL A 2 7.97 -18.39 -2.44
N GLU A 3 8.07 -17.25 -1.74
CA GLU A 3 6.90 -16.55 -1.18
C GLU A 3 5.89 -16.15 -2.27
N LEU A 4 6.36 -15.60 -3.40
CA LEU A 4 5.48 -15.21 -4.50
C LEU A 4 4.78 -16.43 -5.08
N HIS A 5 5.49 -17.54 -5.22
CA HIS A 5 4.91 -18.80 -5.70
C HIS A 5 3.78 -19.30 -4.78
N LEU A 6 3.97 -19.26 -3.46
CA LEU A 6 2.92 -19.62 -2.50
C LEU A 6 1.68 -18.74 -2.62
N ARG A 7 1.86 -17.43 -2.79
CA ARG A 7 0.74 -16.49 -3.00
C ARG A 7 -0.02 -16.81 -4.29
N LEU A 8 0.69 -17.14 -5.39
CA LEU A 8 0.06 -17.54 -6.65
C LEU A 8 -0.74 -18.84 -6.52
N LEU A 9 -0.27 -19.81 -5.73
CA LEU A 9 -1.02 -21.03 -5.44
C LEU A 9 -2.32 -20.74 -4.67
N ILE A 10 -2.27 -19.85 -3.68
CA ILE A 10 -3.46 -19.40 -2.94
C ILE A 10 -4.47 -18.74 -3.88
N VAL A 11 -4.01 -17.84 -4.74
CA VAL A 11 -4.87 -17.19 -5.76
C VAL A 11 -5.47 -18.21 -6.72
N HIS A 12 -4.72 -19.23 -7.12
CA HIS A 12 -5.22 -20.32 -7.96
C HIS A 12 -6.33 -21.11 -7.26
N GLU A 13 -6.19 -21.41 -5.97
CA GLU A 13 -7.21 -22.11 -5.20
C GLU A 13 -8.47 -21.26 -4.99
N ILE A 14 -8.31 -19.97 -4.69
CA ILE A 14 -9.43 -19.02 -4.62
C ILE A 14 -10.15 -18.95 -5.97
N ARG A 15 -9.41 -18.90 -7.08
CA ARG A 15 -9.99 -18.92 -8.42
C ARG A 15 -10.81 -20.19 -8.65
N ARG A 16 -10.26 -21.36 -8.30
CA ARG A 16 -10.98 -22.64 -8.41
C ARG A 16 -12.27 -22.60 -7.60
N LEU A 17 -12.22 -22.16 -6.35
CA LEU A 17 -13.39 -22.00 -5.48
C LEU A 17 -14.45 -21.10 -6.12
N CYS A 18 -14.07 -19.90 -6.56
CA CYS A 18 -14.99 -18.94 -7.17
C CYS A 18 -15.62 -19.49 -8.45
N THR A 19 -14.85 -20.16 -9.31
CA THR A 19 -15.37 -20.77 -10.55
C THR A 19 -16.33 -21.94 -10.30
N GLN A 20 -16.23 -22.63 -9.16
CA GLN A 20 -17.20 -23.65 -8.75
C GLN A 20 -18.54 -23.03 -8.34
N ILE A 21 -18.51 -21.87 -7.68
CA ILE A 21 -19.72 -21.16 -7.24
C ILE A 21 -20.35 -20.41 -8.43
N TRP A 22 -19.53 -19.70 -9.20
CA TRP A 22 -19.92 -18.85 -10.33
C TRP A 22 -19.05 -19.16 -11.55
N PRO A 23 -19.51 -20.04 -12.47
CA PRO A 23 -18.71 -20.49 -13.62
C PRO A 23 -18.25 -19.41 -14.59
N ARG A 24 -18.93 -18.26 -14.63
CA ARG A 24 -18.60 -17.11 -15.50
C ARG A 24 -17.82 -15.99 -14.79
N CYS A 25 -17.45 -16.18 -13.53
CA CYS A 25 -16.71 -15.18 -12.79
C CYS A 25 -15.30 -14.98 -13.36
N VAL A 26 -14.74 -13.80 -13.14
CA VAL A 26 -13.34 -13.49 -13.47
C VAL A 26 -12.62 -13.10 -12.19
N VAL A 27 -11.56 -13.83 -11.86
CA VAL A 27 -10.77 -13.62 -10.64
C VAL A 27 -9.44 -12.95 -10.99
N LYS A 28 -9.26 -11.72 -10.53
CA LYS A 28 -8.06 -10.90 -10.74
C LYS A 28 -7.41 -10.55 -9.41
N THR A 29 -6.09 -10.50 -9.40
CA THR A 29 -5.30 -9.94 -8.31
C THR A 29 -5.09 -8.44 -8.53
N PHE A 30 -4.89 -7.70 -7.45
CA PHE A 30 -4.54 -6.29 -7.50
C PHE A 30 -3.61 -5.92 -6.34
N GLY A 31 -3.35 -4.62 -6.17
CA GLY A 31 -2.60 -4.10 -5.03
C GLY A 31 -1.13 -4.47 -5.08
N SER A 32 -0.56 -4.73 -3.90
CA SER A 32 0.89 -4.86 -3.74
C SER A 32 1.48 -6.02 -4.53
N MET A 33 0.70 -7.07 -4.82
CA MET A 33 1.16 -8.20 -5.64
C MET A 33 1.43 -7.81 -7.09
N GLU A 34 0.53 -7.03 -7.67
CA GLU A 34 0.61 -6.60 -9.07
C GLU A 34 1.55 -5.40 -9.27
N THR A 35 1.72 -4.55 -8.26
CA THR A 35 2.70 -3.44 -8.31
C THR A 35 4.10 -3.87 -7.87
N HIS A 36 4.30 -5.14 -7.50
CA HIS A 36 5.52 -5.69 -6.90
C HIS A 36 5.96 -5.04 -5.57
N LEU A 37 5.13 -4.20 -4.95
CA LEU A 37 5.42 -3.55 -3.67
C LEU A 37 5.12 -4.47 -2.46
N ILE A 38 5.45 -5.75 -2.56
CA ILE A 38 5.10 -6.78 -1.56
C ILE A 38 6.06 -6.73 -0.36
N LEU A 39 5.53 -6.59 0.85
CA LEU A 39 6.23 -6.92 2.09
C LEU A 39 5.91 -8.37 2.50
N PRO A 40 6.75 -9.05 3.31
CA PRO A 40 6.54 -10.46 3.69
C PRO A 40 5.19 -10.78 4.34
N LYS A 41 4.49 -9.77 4.87
CA LYS A 41 3.16 -9.88 5.48
C LYS A 41 2.09 -9.07 4.75
N SER A 42 2.35 -8.63 3.53
CA SER A 42 1.34 -7.98 2.70
C SER A 42 0.17 -8.92 2.44
N ASP A 43 -1.02 -8.35 2.37
CA ASP A 43 -2.26 -9.06 2.08
C ASP A 43 -2.26 -9.53 0.60
N ILE A 44 -3.09 -10.54 0.31
CA ILE A 44 -3.39 -11.00 -1.05
C ILE A 44 -4.74 -10.38 -1.42
N ASP A 45 -4.70 -9.34 -2.24
CA ASP A 45 -5.88 -8.61 -2.68
C ASP A 45 -6.45 -9.25 -3.96
N VAL A 46 -7.71 -9.68 -3.90
CA VAL A 46 -8.41 -10.38 -4.99
C VAL A 46 -9.74 -9.69 -5.29
N CYS A 47 -10.02 -9.46 -6.57
CA CYS A 47 -11.32 -9.03 -7.05
C CYS A 47 -11.97 -10.15 -7.85
N VAL A 48 -13.23 -10.45 -7.52
CA VAL A 48 -14.06 -11.39 -8.25
C VAL A 48 -15.15 -10.63 -9.00
N LEU A 49 -15.07 -10.66 -10.33
CA LEU A 49 -15.94 -9.93 -11.25
C LEU A 49 -16.97 -10.87 -11.88
N ASN A 50 -17.97 -10.26 -12.54
CA ASN A 50 -19.07 -10.93 -13.23
C ASN A 50 -19.92 -11.81 -12.29
N ILE A 51 -20.07 -11.37 -11.03
CA ILE A 51 -20.95 -12.04 -10.09
C ILE A 51 -22.38 -11.53 -10.28
N PRO A 52 -23.35 -12.40 -10.61
CA PRO A 52 -24.72 -11.99 -10.89
C PRO A 52 -25.55 -11.71 -9.63
N ASP A 53 -25.12 -12.25 -8.49
CA ASP A 53 -25.76 -12.03 -7.20
C ASP A 53 -25.48 -10.61 -6.68
N ASP A 54 -26.38 -10.12 -5.80
CA ASP A 54 -26.09 -8.97 -4.95
C ASP A 54 -24.76 -9.16 -4.20
N VAL A 55 -24.00 -8.07 -4.02
CA VAL A 55 -22.65 -8.08 -3.43
C VAL A 55 -22.64 -8.75 -2.06
N TYR A 56 -23.56 -8.39 -1.16
CA TYR A 56 -23.58 -8.93 0.20
C TYR A 56 -23.95 -10.41 0.20
N LYS A 57 -24.95 -10.78 -0.60
CA LYS A 57 -25.33 -12.19 -0.78
C LYS A 57 -24.17 -13.01 -1.34
N ALA A 58 -23.44 -12.49 -2.32
CA ALA A 58 -22.27 -13.14 -2.88
C ALA A 58 -21.16 -13.34 -1.83
N MET A 59 -20.91 -12.32 -1.01
CA MET A 59 -19.93 -12.40 0.09
C MET A 59 -20.31 -13.48 1.10
N GLU A 60 -21.58 -13.60 1.48
CA GLU A 60 -22.05 -14.68 2.37
C GLU A 60 -21.87 -16.06 1.75
N ILE A 61 -22.22 -16.22 0.46
CA ILE A 61 -22.03 -17.48 -0.27
C ILE A 61 -20.55 -17.84 -0.30
N LEU A 62 -19.68 -16.88 -0.65
CA LEU A 62 -18.24 -17.07 -0.68
C LEU A 62 -17.70 -17.48 0.69
N ALA A 63 -18.06 -16.76 1.74
CA ALA A 63 -17.64 -17.06 3.11
C ALA A 63 -18.05 -18.48 3.53
N LYS A 64 -19.30 -18.89 3.27
CA LYS A 64 -19.77 -20.26 3.55
C LYS A 64 -18.94 -21.32 2.81
N HIS A 65 -18.54 -21.06 1.57
CA HIS A 65 -17.73 -21.99 0.79
C HIS A 65 -16.26 -22.04 1.24
N ILE A 66 -15.67 -20.90 1.63
CA ILE A 66 -14.33 -20.82 2.22
C ILE A 66 -14.26 -21.67 3.50
N ASP A 67 -15.27 -21.52 4.37
CA ASP A 67 -15.36 -22.27 5.63
C ASP A 67 -15.55 -23.78 5.37
N LYS A 68 -16.49 -24.14 4.48
CA LYS A 68 -16.74 -25.53 4.08
C LYS A 68 -15.52 -26.23 3.50
N GLN A 69 -14.71 -25.54 2.71
CA GLN A 69 -13.45 -26.08 2.15
C GLN A 69 -12.26 -25.95 3.10
N CYS A 70 -12.46 -25.40 4.31
CA CYS A 70 -11.44 -25.23 5.33
C CYS A 70 -10.21 -24.44 4.86
N LEU A 71 -10.44 -23.45 3.97
CA LEU A 71 -9.38 -22.60 3.41
C LEU A 71 -8.92 -21.51 4.38
N SER A 72 -9.77 -21.12 5.32
CA SER A 72 -9.44 -20.13 6.35
C SER A 72 -8.92 -20.77 7.63
N GLU A 73 -7.98 -20.10 8.29
CA GLU A 73 -7.58 -20.41 9.66
C GLU A 73 -8.79 -20.21 10.61
N TYR A 74 -8.87 -21.03 11.66
CA TYR A 74 -10.03 -21.06 12.54
C TYR A 74 -10.31 -19.68 13.14
N GLY A 75 -11.56 -19.20 13.00
CA GLY A 75 -12.02 -17.92 13.53
C GLY A 75 -11.50 -16.66 12.81
N SER A 76 -10.72 -16.81 11.72
CA SER A 76 -10.15 -15.69 10.97
C SER A 76 -11.09 -15.10 9.92
N LEU A 77 -12.05 -15.87 9.41
CA LEU A 77 -12.97 -15.45 8.37
C LEU A 77 -13.95 -14.38 8.87
N ARG A 78 -13.99 -13.24 8.18
CA ARG A 78 -14.85 -12.09 8.48
C ARG A 78 -15.37 -11.46 7.20
N ILE A 79 -16.59 -10.94 7.26
CA ILE A 79 -17.10 -9.98 6.29
C ILE A 79 -16.90 -8.59 6.89
N ILE A 80 -16.26 -7.70 6.15
CA ILE A 80 -16.06 -6.30 6.52
C ILE A 80 -16.87 -5.47 5.54
N ASP A 81 -17.99 -4.92 6.01
CA ASP A 81 -19.03 -4.28 5.20
C ASP A 81 -19.23 -2.79 5.47
N ASN A 82 -18.63 -2.26 6.54
CA ASN A 82 -18.72 -0.84 6.92
C ASN A 82 -17.74 0.08 6.14
N ALA A 83 -17.01 -0.45 5.16
CA ALA A 83 -16.06 0.31 4.34
C ALA A 83 -16.68 0.69 2.99
N LYS A 84 -16.07 1.66 2.27
CA LYS A 84 -16.47 2.05 0.91
C LYS A 84 -16.56 0.84 -0.03
N VAL A 85 -15.60 -0.09 0.09
CA VAL A 85 -15.58 -1.37 -0.62
C VAL A 85 -15.66 -2.49 0.41
N PRO A 86 -16.81 -3.19 0.51
CA PRO A 86 -16.94 -4.38 1.34
C PRO A 86 -16.01 -5.50 0.91
N ILE A 87 -15.41 -6.22 1.87
CA ILE A 87 -14.48 -7.32 1.62
C ILE A 87 -14.75 -8.54 2.49
N VAL A 88 -14.49 -9.72 1.94
CA VAL A 88 -14.34 -10.97 2.70
C VAL A 88 -12.87 -11.11 3.05
N LYS A 89 -12.54 -11.03 4.35
CA LYS A 89 -11.17 -11.08 4.86
C LYS A 89 -10.95 -12.35 5.67
N PHE A 90 -9.83 -13.04 5.45
CA PHE A 90 -9.44 -14.21 6.24
C PHE A 90 -7.93 -14.46 6.20
N LEU A 91 -7.43 -15.27 7.13
CA LEU A 91 -6.07 -15.80 7.04
C LEU A 91 -6.12 -17.15 6.33
N TYR A 92 -5.38 -17.32 5.25
CA TYR A 92 -5.30 -18.59 4.53
C TYR A 92 -4.63 -19.66 5.40
N ARG A 93 -5.28 -20.82 5.53
CA ARG A 93 -4.84 -21.92 6.37
C ARG A 93 -3.49 -22.47 5.92
N GLY A 94 -2.56 -22.65 6.85
CA GLY A 94 -1.22 -23.22 6.58
C GLY A 94 -0.13 -22.20 6.28
N THR A 95 -0.40 -21.14 5.51
CA THR A 95 0.57 -20.05 5.27
C THR A 95 0.34 -18.83 6.14
N LEU A 96 -0.88 -18.64 6.63
CA LEU A 96 -1.33 -17.49 7.42
C LEU A 96 -1.22 -16.14 6.68
N TYR A 97 -1.19 -16.16 5.34
CA TYR A 97 -1.34 -14.93 4.56
C TYR A 97 -2.76 -14.39 4.70
N SER A 98 -2.89 -13.09 4.95
CA SER A 98 -4.20 -12.42 4.87
C SER A 98 -4.64 -12.37 3.42
N VAL A 99 -5.91 -12.67 3.19
CA VAL A 99 -6.57 -12.61 1.89
C VAL A 99 -7.78 -11.70 2.03
N ASP A 100 -7.85 -10.71 1.15
CA ASP A 100 -8.91 -9.72 1.09
C ASP A 100 -9.61 -9.86 -0.27
N ILE A 101 -10.89 -10.24 -0.27
CA ILE A 101 -11.66 -10.47 -1.50
C ILE A 101 -12.81 -9.47 -1.61
N CYS A 102 -12.80 -8.63 -2.65
CA CYS A 102 -13.94 -7.80 -3.03
C CYS A 102 -14.73 -8.42 -4.20
N ILE A 103 -16.02 -8.09 -4.28
CA ILE A 103 -16.93 -8.58 -5.33
C ILE A 103 -17.34 -7.40 -6.20
N ASN A 104 -17.21 -7.55 -7.53
CA ASN A 104 -17.63 -6.56 -8.54
C ASN A 104 -17.11 -5.12 -8.28
N SER A 105 -15.91 -4.97 -7.71
CA SER A 105 -15.28 -3.66 -7.45
C SER A 105 -14.00 -3.52 -8.25
N GLU A 106 -14.01 -2.60 -9.22
CA GLU A 106 -12.86 -2.37 -10.12
C GLU A 106 -11.87 -1.30 -9.61
N ASP A 107 -12.24 -0.52 -8.58
CA ASP A 107 -11.40 0.54 -7.99
C ASP A 107 -9.97 0.04 -7.72
N GLY A 108 -9.84 -1.11 -7.07
CA GLY A 108 -8.53 -1.69 -6.76
C GLY A 108 -7.70 -2.03 -8.00
N LEU A 109 -8.34 -2.47 -9.08
CA LEU A 109 -7.69 -2.79 -10.36
C LEU A 109 -7.21 -1.52 -11.07
N MET A 110 -8.05 -0.48 -11.11
CA MET A 110 -7.71 0.82 -11.71
C MET A 110 -6.56 1.50 -10.96
N ASN A 111 -6.63 1.54 -9.63
CA ASN A 111 -5.59 2.11 -8.78
C ASN A 111 -4.25 1.38 -8.95
N THR A 112 -4.32 0.05 -9.11
CA THR A 112 -3.14 -0.79 -9.34
C THR A 112 -2.51 -0.52 -10.71
N ALA A 113 -3.32 -0.44 -11.77
CA ALA A 113 -2.83 -0.13 -13.11
C ALA A 113 -2.14 1.24 -13.13
N THR A 114 -2.80 2.26 -12.54
CA THR A 114 -2.26 3.61 -12.43
C THR A 114 -0.93 3.65 -11.67
N LEU A 115 -0.82 2.92 -10.55
CA LEU A 115 0.46 2.83 -9.83
C LEU A 115 1.57 2.17 -10.64
N ARG A 116 1.26 1.16 -11.45
CA ARG A 116 2.29 0.50 -12.29
C ARG A 116 2.87 1.49 -13.29
N GLU A 117 2.02 2.25 -13.97
CA GLU A 117 2.45 3.29 -14.91
C GLU A 117 3.31 4.35 -14.21
N LEU A 118 2.90 4.81 -13.03
CA LEU A 118 3.67 5.75 -12.22
C LEU A 118 5.05 5.18 -11.82
N LEU A 119 5.10 3.94 -11.35
CA LEU A 119 6.34 3.27 -10.94
C LEU A 119 7.30 3.07 -12.12
N ASP A 120 6.77 2.76 -13.32
CA ASP A 120 7.57 2.62 -14.54
C ASP A 120 8.16 3.97 -14.97
N MET A 121 7.42 5.07 -14.82
CA MET A 121 7.90 6.43 -15.10
C MET A 121 8.96 6.92 -14.09
N TYR A 122 8.88 6.48 -12.84
CA TYR A 122 9.78 6.90 -11.76
C TYR A 122 10.42 5.70 -11.05
N PRO A 123 11.47 5.08 -11.62
CA PRO A 123 12.05 3.84 -11.08
C PRO A 123 12.56 3.94 -9.63
N MET A 124 12.98 5.13 -9.19
CA MET A 124 13.40 5.37 -7.79
C MET A 124 12.25 5.32 -6.80
N ALA A 125 11.00 5.43 -7.25
CA ALA A 125 9.82 5.32 -6.41
C ALA A 125 9.70 3.92 -5.79
N TYR A 126 10.07 2.86 -6.51
CA TYR A 126 10.03 1.50 -5.99
C TYR A 126 10.89 1.31 -4.73
N PRO A 127 12.22 1.51 -4.74
CA PRO A 127 13.04 1.27 -3.55
C PRO A 127 12.66 2.21 -2.40
N LEU A 128 12.31 3.46 -2.68
CA LEU A 128 11.86 4.41 -1.65
C LEU A 128 10.54 3.95 -1.02
N THR A 129 9.54 3.62 -1.83
CA THR A 129 8.23 3.15 -1.35
C THR A 129 8.40 1.88 -0.51
N MET A 130 9.25 0.95 -0.91
CA MET A 130 9.52 -0.26 -0.13
C MET A 130 10.05 0.04 1.27
N VAL A 131 11.03 0.94 1.39
CA VAL A 131 11.59 1.31 2.69
C VAL A 131 10.57 2.08 3.55
N VAL A 132 9.85 3.03 2.96
CA VAL A 132 8.83 3.82 3.66
C VAL A 132 7.68 2.92 4.13
N LYS A 133 7.17 2.02 3.28
CA LYS A 133 6.15 1.04 3.65
C LYS A 133 6.61 0.16 4.80
N MET A 134 7.84 -0.36 4.74
CA MET A 134 8.39 -1.19 5.82
C MET A 134 8.53 -0.39 7.13
N TYR A 135 8.98 0.87 7.05
CA TYR A 135 9.11 1.73 8.22
C TYR A 135 7.76 2.01 8.90
N LEU A 136 6.72 2.32 8.11
CA LEU A 136 5.35 2.48 8.62
C LEU A 136 4.81 1.17 9.19
N TYR A 137 5.09 0.05 8.53
CA TYR A 137 4.69 -1.28 8.99
C TYR A 137 5.20 -1.58 10.40
N LEU A 138 6.51 -1.42 10.63
CA LEU A 138 7.16 -1.69 11.91
C LEU A 138 6.66 -0.80 13.06
N ARG A 139 6.06 0.35 12.73
CA ARG A 139 5.47 1.29 13.69
C ARG A 139 3.95 1.18 13.81
N LYS A 140 3.32 0.24 13.11
CA LYS A 140 1.85 0.10 13.05
C LYS A 140 1.14 1.36 12.52
N LEU A 141 1.80 2.09 11.62
CA LEU A 141 1.28 3.31 10.98
C LEU A 141 0.82 3.07 9.53
N HIS A 142 0.71 1.81 9.11
CA HIS A 142 0.45 1.41 7.72
C HIS A 142 -1.02 1.04 7.43
N GLU A 143 -1.87 0.96 8.46
CA GLU A 143 -3.25 0.47 8.33
C GLU A 143 -4.27 1.63 8.26
N PRO A 144 -4.94 1.85 7.11
CA PRO A 144 -5.94 2.91 6.95
C PRO A 144 -7.07 2.84 7.98
N TYR A 145 -7.52 1.64 8.33
CA TYR A 145 -8.59 1.42 9.31
C TYR A 145 -8.27 2.08 10.67
N HIS A 146 -7.00 2.07 11.08
CA HIS A 146 -6.53 2.71 12.32
C HIS A 146 -6.02 4.14 12.13
N GLY A 147 -6.33 4.78 11.00
CA GLY A 147 -5.88 6.14 10.70
C GLY A 147 -4.47 6.24 10.14
N GLY A 148 -3.84 5.11 9.80
CA GLY A 148 -2.51 5.03 9.20
C GLY A 148 -2.49 5.33 7.69
N LEU A 149 -1.29 5.36 7.11
CA LEU A 149 -1.10 5.59 5.68
C LEU A 149 -1.01 4.25 4.94
N GLY A 150 -2.03 3.95 4.14
CA GLY A 150 -2.09 2.73 3.35
C GLY A 150 -1.03 2.65 2.26
N SER A 151 -0.82 1.46 1.70
CA SER A 151 0.19 1.21 0.66
C SER A 151 0.03 2.10 -0.58
N TYR A 152 -1.21 2.31 -1.04
CA TYR A 152 -1.52 3.14 -2.20
C TYR A 152 -1.12 4.61 -1.94
N ALA A 153 -1.69 5.22 -0.90
CA ALA A 153 -1.37 6.60 -0.49
C ALA A 153 0.13 6.81 -0.15
N THR A 154 0.79 5.79 0.42
CA THR A 154 2.25 5.83 0.65
C THR A 154 3.01 5.95 -0.65
N CYS A 155 2.65 5.16 -1.67
CA CYS A 155 3.30 5.21 -2.97
C CYS A 155 3.05 6.57 -3.64
N LEU A 156 1.81 7.06 -3.64
CA LEU A 156 1.49 8.38 -4.19
C LEU A 156 2.27 9.51 -3.50
N LEU A 157 2.44 9.45 -2.18
CA LEU A 157 3.22 10.44 -1.45
C LEU A 157 4.70 10.43 -1.85
N VAL A 158 5.29 9.24 -2.05
CA VAL A 158 6.66 9.08 -2.55
C VAL A 158 6.78 9.58 -4.00
N MET A 159 5.80 9.29 -4.85
CA MET A 159 5.73 9.75 -6.23
C MET A 159 5.72 11.28 -6.30
N SER A 160 4.83 11.93 -5.53
CA SER A 160 4.75 13.39 -5.45
C SER A 160 6.06 14.02 -4.98
N PHE A 161 6.72 13.43 -3.98
CA PHE A 161 8.05 13.86 -3.56
C PHE A 161 9.05 13.82 -4.73
N LEU A 162 9.13 12.71 -5.47
CA LEU A 162 10.05 12.58 -6.60
C LEU A 162 9.72 13.54 -7.75
N GLN A 163 8.44 13.78 -8.01
CA GLN A 163 7.95 14.71 -9.02
C GLN A 163 8.37 16.16 -8.74
N ASN A 164 8.41 16.54 -7.46
CA ASN A 164 8.79 17.88 -6.99
C ASN A 164 10.26 17.99 -6.56
N HIS A 165 11.01 16.89 -6.55
CA HIS A 165 12.41 16.89 -6.13
C HIS A 165 13.33 17.39 -7.26
N PRO A 166 14.38 18.19 -6.98
CA PRO A 166 15.34 18.66 -7.99
C PRO A 166 15.98 17.53 -8.83
N TYR A 167 16.02 16.30 -8.29
CA TYR A 167 16.43 15.09 -9.01
C TYR A 167 15.74 14.90 -10.37
N ARG A 168 14.46 15.29 -10.49
CA ARG A 168 13.72 15.20 -11.76
C ARG A 168 14.33 16.08 -12.85
N GLY A 169 14.87 17.25 -12.52
CA GLY A 169 15.48 18.17 -13.49
C GLY A 169 16.94 17.85 -13.83
N MET A 170 17.58 16.91 -13.12
CA MET A 170 19.00 16.62 -13.30
C MET A 170 19.27 15.91 -14.62
N GLN A 171 20.41 16.22 -15.24
CA GLN A 171 20.92 15.48 -16.39
C GLN A 171 21.23 14.02 -16.01
N TYR A 172 21.13 13.11 -16.97
CA TYR A 172 21.32 11.68 -16.74
C TYR A 172 22.66 11.35 -16.05
N SER A 173 23.75 12.02 -16.44
CA SER A 173 25.09 11.84 -15.85
C SER A 173 25.20 12.24 -14.38
N ASP A 174 24.31 13.10 -13.88
CA ASP A 174 24.29 13.52 -12.48
C ASP A 174 23.28 12.71 -11.67
N ARG A 175 22.21 12.22 -12.29
CA ARG A 175 21.26 11.30 -11.64
C ARG A 175 21.93 10.01 -11.17
N THR A 176 22.92 9.50 -11.90
CA THR A 176 23.69 8.29 -11.49
C THR A 176 24.52 8.51 -10.22
N LYS A 177 24.75 9.77 -9.82
CA LYS A 177 25.46 10.13 -8.58
C LYS A 177 24.52 10.23 -7.38
N VAL A 178 23.20 10.30 -7.59
CA VAL A 178 22.22 10.39 -6.52
C VAL A 178 21.76 8.99 -6.11
N SER A 179 22.13 8.57 -4.90
CA SER A 179 21.73 7.27 -4.38
C SER A 179 20.29 7.28 -3.85
N ALA A 180 19.66 6.10 -3.79
CA ALA A 180 18.36 5.93 -3.13
C ALA A 180 18.40 6.40 -1.67
N GLY A 181 19.54 6.27 -0.98
CA GLY A 181 19.70 6.71 0.41
C GLY A 181 19.59 8.22 0.58
N ILE A 182 20.15 9.00 -0.36
CA ILE A 182 20.02 10.47 -0.35
C ILE A 182 18.55 10.85 -0.55
N LEU A 183 17.90 10.30 -1.58
CA LEU A 183 16.48 10.58 -1.85
C LEU A 183 15.57 10.16 -0.68
N LEU A 184 15.89 9.06 -0.01
CA LEU A 184 15.16 8.60 1.17
C LEU A 184 15.31 9.57 2.35
N ALA A 185 16.54 10.05 2.61
CA ALA A 185 16.79 11.05 3.64
C ALA A 185 16.05 12.35 3.31
N ASP A 186 16.12 12.82 2.06
CA ASP A 186 15.38 14.01 1.62
C ASP A 186 13.87 13.83 1.70
N PHE A 187 13.34 12.64 1.39
CA PHE A 187 11.92 12.33 1.56
C PHE A 187 11.50 12.48 3.03
N PHE A 188 12.21 11.84 3.96
CA PHE A 188 11.89 11.94 5.39
C PHE A 188 12.06 13.36 5.92
N ARG A 189 13.07 14.08 5.43
CA ARG A 189 13.29 15.49 5.76
C ARG A 189 12.12 16.35 5.30
N TYR A 190 11.74 16.23 4.02
CA TYR A 190 10.69 17.03 3.41
C TYR A 190 9.34 16.77 4.06
N ILE A 191 8.89 15.51 4.08
CA ILE A 191 7.57 15.17 4.62
C ILE A 191 7.53 15.36 6.15
N GLY A 192 8.63 15.10 6.85
CA GLY A 192 8.71 15.26 8.30
C GLY A 192 8.67 16.73 8.74
N PHE A 193 9.49 17.60 8.13
CA PHE A 193 9.72 18.95 8.65
C PHE A 193 9.07 20.08 7.83
N TYR A 194 8.90 19.90 6.52
CA TYR A 194 8.60 21.01 5.62
C TYR A 194 7.21 20.94 4.97
N PHE A 195 6.71 19.74 4.70
CA PHE A 195 5.44 19.58 4.00
C PHE A 195 4.25 19.98 4.87
N ASN A 196 3.59 21.09 4.51
CA ASN A 196 2.42 21.60 5.22
C ASN A 196 1.13 20.92 4.76
N PHE A 197 0.96 19.64 5.12
CA PHE A 197 -0.21 18.84 4.75
C PHE A 197 -1.56 19.42 5.25
N MET A 198 -1.55 20.39 6.17
CA MET A 198 -2.77 21.06 6.65
C MET A 198 -3.36 21.98 5.58
N ASN A 199 -2.51 22.64 4.78
CA ASN A 199 -2.91 23.68 3.83
C ASN A 199 -2.59 23.33 2.37
N VAL A 200 -1.82 22.26 2.13
CA VAL A 200 -1.34 21.86 0.81
C VAL A 200 -1.91 20.50 0.43
N GLY A 201 -2.50 20.44 -0.77
CA GLY A 201 -2.92 19.22 -1.45
C GLY A 201 -1.87 18.79 -2.48
N ILE A 202 -1.93 17.52 -2.89
CA ILE A 202 -1.03 16.91 -3.87
C ILE A 202 -1.86 16.47 -5.08
N ASP A 203 -1.41 16.87 -6.25
CA ASP A 203 -1.79 16.31 -7.56
C ASP A 203 -0.58 15.57 -8.16
N LEU A 204 -0.85 14.48 -8.89
CA LEU A 204 0.15 13.67 -9.58
C LEU A 204 0.06 13.75 -11.12
N ILE A 205 -0.96 14.41 -11.68
CA ILE A 205 -1.16 14.59 -13.13
C ILE A 205 -0.08 15.51 -13.71
N ASP A 206 0.23 15.34 -15.00
CA ASP A 206 1.17 16.19 -15.76
C ASP A 206 2.55 16.39 -15.10
N GLY A 207 2.96 15.39 -14.32
CA GLY A 207 4.21 15.39 -13.60
C GLY A 207 4.15 15.96 -12.18
N GLY A 208 2.95 16.21 -11.66
CA GLY A 208 2.64 16.46 -10.27
C GLY A 208 2.90 17.88 -9.81
N GLU A 209 1.95 18.41 -9.05
CA GLU A 209 2.00 19.74 -8.45
C GLU A 209 1.48 19.72 -7.01
N CYS A 210 1.89 20.71 -6.22
CA CYS A 210 1.30 21.00 -4.93
C CYS A 210 0.35 22.20 -5.08
N PHE A 211 -0.87 22.08 -4.58
CA PHE A 211 -1.85 23.18 -4.62
C PHE A 211 -2.27 23.60 -3.22
N ARG A 212 -2.78 24.83 -3.11
CA ARG A 212 -3.36 25.32 -1.86
C ARG A 212 -4.78 24.79 -1.72
N LYS A 213 -5.07 24.19 -0.56
CA LYS A 213 -6.41 23.69 -0.22
C LYS A 213 -7.42 24.81 -0.05
N ASP A 214 -8.66 24.50 -0.41
CA ASP A 214 -9.83 25.30 -0.11
C ASP A 214 -10.23 25.16 1.37
N GLU A 215 -10.99 26.12 1.89
CA GLU A 215 -11.52 26.07 3.27
C GLU A 215 -12.44 24.87 3.54
N ARG A 216 -13.00 24.29 2.47
CA ARG A 216 -13.90 23.11 2.50
C ARG A 216 -13.12 21.80 2.58
N ASP A 217 -11.84 21.79 2.26
CA ASP A 217 -11.03 20.59 2.24
C ASP A 217 -10.67 20.11 3.65
N SER A 218 -10.46 18.80 3.78
CA SER A 218 -10.07 18.24 5.07
C SER A 218 -8.71 18.79 5.52
N ARG A 219 -8.59 19.06 6.82
CA ARG A 219 -7.31 19.42 7.45
C ARG A 219 -6.29 18.27 7.48
N GLY A 220 -6.66 17.06 7.07
CA GLY A 220 -5.76 15.90 6.96
C GLY A 220 -4.98 15.87 5.65
N LEU A 221 -4.14 14.85 5.44
CA LEU A 221 -3.44 14.69 4.17
C LEU A 221 -4.45 14.62 3.00
N LEU A 222 -4.19 15.38 1.93
CA LEU A 222 -5.00 15.36 0.71
C LEU A 222 -4.08 15.03 -0.46
N ILE A 223 -4.38 13.91 -1.10
CA ILE A 223 -3.76 13.47 -2.34
C ILE A 223 -4.92 13.17 -3.28
N GLU A 224 -5.02 13.92 -4.38
CA GLU A 224 -5.99 13.63 -5.44
C GLU A 224 -5.69 12.25 -6.02
N ASP A 225 -6.71 11.41 -6.10
CA ASP A 225 -6.56 10.05 -6.60
C ASP A 225 -6.42 10.09 -8.14
N PRO A 226 -5.26 9.70 -8.70
CA PRO A 226 -5.05 9.76 -10.14
C PRO A 226 -5.94 8.81 -10.94
N ALA A 227 -6.57 7.82 -10.29
CA ALA A 227 -7.57 6.96 -10.93
C ALA A 227 -9.01 7.51 -10.77
N SER A 228 -9.23 8.48 -9.88
CA SER A 228 -10.55 9.07 -9.59
C SER A 228 -10.41 10.46 -8.92
N TYR A 229 -10.28 11.51 -9.72
CA TYR A 229 -9.90 12.85 -9.24
C TYR A 229 -10.80 13.47 -8.15
N ASP A 230 -12.07 13.10 -8.08
CA ASP A 230 -12.99 13.57 -7.02
C ASP A 230 -12.71 12.93 -5.64
N ASN A 231 -11.79 11.96 -5.56
CA ASN A 231 -11.48 11.21 -4.36
C ASN A 231 -10.15 11.63 -3.74
N ASN A 232 -10.13 11.76 -2.40
CA ASN A 232 -8.88 11.87 -1.65
C ASN A 232 -8.35 10.46 -1.32
N ALA A 233 -7.29 10.05 -2.03
CA ALA A 233 -6.61 8.77 -1.85
C ALA A 233 -6.03 8.56 -0.44
N ALA A 234 -5.80 9.65 0.30
CA ALA A 234 -5.25 9.66 1.65
C ALA A 234 -6.28 9.97 2.74
N SER A 235 -7.58 10.00 2.42
CA SER A 235 -8.67 10.34 3.35
C SER A 235 -8.67 9.50 4.65
N ALA A 236 -8.24 8.25 4.56
CA ALA A 236 -8.16 7.35 5.70
C ALA A 236 -6.96 7.65 6.64
N ALA A 237 -5.96 8.42 6.21
CA ALA A 237 -4.76 8.75 6.99
C ALA A 237 -5.02 9.85 8.06
N ARG A 238 -6.01 9.61 8.92
CA ARG A 238 -6.47 10.57 9.95
C ARG A 238 -5.39 10.93 10.98
N HIS A 239 -4.36 10.09 11.14
CA HIS A 239 -3.25 10.33 12.07
C HIS A 239 -1.97 10.77 11.35
N PHE A 240 -2.09 11.47 10.22
CA PHE A 240 -0.92 11.87 9.43
C PHE A 240 0.09 12.73 10.21
N ALA A 241 -0.34 13.52 11.20
CA ALA A 241 0.58 14.23 12.10
C ALA A 241 1.52 13.29 12.90
N SER A 242 1.03 12.11 13.31
CA SER A 242 1.88 11.10 13.96
C SER A 242 2.86 10.47 12.96
N ILE A 243 2.44 10.37 11.70
CA ILE A 243 3.26 9.84 10.60
C ILE A 243 4.39 10.83 10.25
N THR A 244 4.11 12.13 10.18
CA THR A 244 5.16 13.14 9.96
C THR A 244 6.17 13.12 11.11
N LYS A 245 5.74 13.00 12.38
CA LYS A 245 6.65 12.83 13.52
C LYS A 245 7.51 11.57 13.44
N ALA A 246 6.96 10.47 12.93
CA ALA A 246 7.74 9.26 12.67
C ALA A 246 8.78 9.50 11.56
N PHE A 247 8.46 10.26 10.52
CA PHE A 247 9.40 10.63 9.46
C PHE A 247 10.48 11.63 9.92
N GLU A 248 10.13 12.62 10.76
CA GLU A 248 11.12 13.49 11.44
C GLU A 248 12.15 12.63 12.19
N SER A 249 11.67 11.66 12.97
CA SER A 249 12.54 10.74 13.71
C SER A 249 13.41 9.88 12.79
N ALA A 250 12.87 9.45 11.64
CA ALA A 250 13.63 8.66 10.66
C ALA A 250 14.77 9.49 10.05
N TYR A 251 14.50 10.74 9.67
CA TYR A 251 15.52 11.65 9.17
C TYR A 251 16.61 11.90 10.20
N MET A 252 16.23 12.27 11.43
CA MET A 252 17.20 12.51 12.51
C MET A 252 18.10 11.31 12.74
N LEU A 253 17.54 10.10 12.69
CA LEU A 253 18.28 8.86 12.85
C LEU A 253 19.26 8.62 11.67
N LEU A 254 18.83 8.84 10.43
CA LEU A 254 19.70 8.72 9.24
C LEU A 254 20.87 9.70 9.23
N MET A 255 20.72 10.87 9.86
CA MET A 255 21.77 11.88 9.95
C MET A 255 22.76 11.64 11.10
N THR A 256 22.59 10.58 11.89
CA THR A 256 23.57 10.20 12.92
C THR A 256 24.76 9.45 12.29
N GLU A 257 25.95 9.58 12.88
CA GLU A 257 27.14 8.79 12.50
C GLU A 257 27.07 7.32 12.99
N ASP A 258 25.91 6.89 13.47
CA ASP A 258 25.74 5.58 14.08
C ASP A 258 25.67 4.47 13.03
N GLN A 259 26.70 3.63 12.96
CA GLN A 259 26.74 2.49 12.05
C GLN A 259 25.65 1.42 12.32
N THR A 260 24.95 1.50 13.46
CA THR A 260 23.80 0.65 13.80
C THR A 260 22.45 1.23 13.38
N VAL A 261 22.44 2.36 12.66
CA VAL A 261 21.24 3.10 12.23
C VAL A 261 20.16 2.20 11.62
N LEU A 262 20.55 1.27 10.73
CA LEU A 262 19.62 0.35 10.07
C LEU A 262 18.92 -0.56 11.09
N LYS A 263 19.62 -1.03 12.12
CA LYS A 263 19.02 -1.83 13.19
C LYS A 263 18.03 -0.99 14.01
N LYS A 264 18.35 0.28 14.27
CA LYS A 264 17.49 1.21 15.03
C LYS A 264 16.24 1.61 14.25
N ILE A 265 16.34 1.83 12.94
CA ILE A 265 15.18 2.06 12.05
C ILE A 265 14.22 0.86 12.13
N THR A 266 14.78 -0.34 12.30
CA THR A 266 14.01 -1.58 12.29
C THR A 266 13.55 -2.09 13.66
N ASN A 267 14.12 -1.56 14.75
CA ASN A 267 13.86 -2.04 16.10
C ASN A 267 12.66 -1.33 16.74
N SER A 268 11.46 -1.79 16.37
CA SER A 268 10.23 -1.61 17.15
C SER A 268 9.45 -2.92 17.39
N THR A 269 10.01 -4.10 17.07
CA THR A 269 9.46 -5.44 17.43
C THR A 269 10.57 -6.52 17.32
N PRO A 270 10.51 -7.68 18.02
CA PRO A 270 11.67 -8.52 18.36
C PRO A 270 12.51 -9.02 17.18
N GLN A 271 13.84 -9.02 17.38
CA GLN A 271 14.98 -9.30 16.49
C GLN A 271 14.95 -10.54 15.56
N ARG A 272 13.88 -11.34 15.50
CA ARG A 272 13.85 -12.57 14.67
C ARG A 272 13.47 -12.35 13.20
N PHE A 273 12.93 -11.18 12.83
CA PHE A 273 12.33 -10.98 11.50
C PHE A 273 13.32 -10.52 10.41
N LEU A 274 14.34 -9.72 10.74
CA LEU A 274 15.29 -9.19 9.75
C LEU A 274 16.34 -10.20 9.27
N ASN A 275 16.76 -11.14 10.13
CA ASN A 275 17.78 -12.13 9.76
C ASN A 275 17.31 -13.14 8.69
N ARG A 276 16.02 -13.12 8.30
CA ARG A 276 15.46 -13.97 7.23
C ARG A 276 15.26 -13.25 5.89
N CYS A 277 15.27 -11.91 5.84
CA CYS A 277 14.96 -11.16 4.61
C CYS A 277 16.20 -10.56 3.93
N ILE A 278 17.38 -10.65 4.54
CA ILE A 278 18.66 -10.15 3.99
C ILE A 278 19.66 -11.31 3.84
N ARG A 279 19.22 -12.42 3.24
CA ARG A 279 20.11 -13.45 2.71
C ARG A 279 19.73 -13.72 1.27
#